data_AF-A0AAN8VME4-F1
#
_entry.id   AF-A0AAN8VME4-F1
#
_cell.length_a   1.000
_cell.length_b   1.000
_cell.length_c   1.000
_cell.angle_alpha   90.00
_cell.angle_beta   90.00
_cell.angle_gamma   90.00
#
_symmetry.space_group_name_H-M   'P 1'
#
loop_
_entity.id
_entity.type
_entity.pdbx_description
1 polymer ?
#
loop_
_entity_poly.entity_id
_entity_poly.type
_entity_poly.pdbx_seq_one_letter_code
_entity_poly.pdbx_strand_id
1 'polypeptide(L)'
;MKMCSKPSVPVEEGTAEERNATGIGCRDYGEEGCARESNHVQAIIGTPALGPSSFDALFPWTSVLDMKERMAKYARTSHHFGLVRDENSGEVREEGQINYKLNRYDKENLTVGLRRALRILVAAGATEVGTNRNDGQRIKCKDIKNEELEFLDEVIAIGGPRSKGDTCTIYCSAHQMRSCRMDATEDEGIVDENGENSHANT
;
A
#
# COMPACT_ATOMS: atom_id res chain seq x y z
N MET A 1 19.21 12.98 -4.01
CA MET A 1 18.33 13.51 -2.96
C MET A 1 18.54 12.65 -1.72
N LYS A 2 19.36 13.08 -0.74
CA LYS A 2 19.56 12.34 0.52
C LYS A 2 18.47 12.78 1.50
N MET A 3 17.55 11.90 1.86
CA MET A 3 16.68 12.10 3.02
C MET A 3 16.90 10.95 3.99
N CYS A 4 17.59 11.26 5.09
CA CYS A 4 17.36 10.77 6.46
C CYS A 4 18.65 10.93 7.27
N SER A 5 18.70 11.98 8.09
CA SER A 5 19.43 11.96 9.35
C SER A 5 18.57 12.67 10.40
N LYS A 6 18.42 12.07 11.58
CA LYS A 6 17.83 12.67 12.78
C LYS A 6 18.81 12.48 13.95
N PRO A 7 18.81 13.35 14.97
CA PRO A 7 19.20 12.97 16.31
C PRO A 7 18.03 12.34 17.09
N SER A 8 18.40 11.46 18.03
CA SER A 8 17.59 10.55 18.83
C SER A 8 16.80 11.22 19.96
N VAL A 9 15.58 10.72 20.22
CA VAL A 9 14.83 10.91 21.48
C VAL A 9 14.30 9.53 21.92
N PRO A 10 14.30 9.18 23.22
CA PRO A 10 14.09 7.80 23.68
C PRO A 10 12.63 7.35 23.57
N VAL A 11 12.43 6.05 23.38
CA VAL A 11 11.14 5.35 23.41
C VAL A 11 10.94 4.82 24.83
N GLU A 12 9.84 5.17 25.48
CA GLU A 12 9.39 4.50 26.71
C GLU A 12 8.60 3.23 26.38
N GLU A 13 8.95 2.13 27.05
CA GLU A 13 8.24 0.85 27.05
C GLU A 13 7.31 0.72 28.26
N GLY A 14 6.18 0.03 28.08
CA GLY A 14 5.35 -0.56 29.13
C GLY A 14 3.85 -0.53 28.76
N THR A 15 3.00 -1.52 29.00
CA THR A 15 3.09 -2.90 29.52
C THR A 15 1.83 -3.65 29.04
N ALA A 16 1.85 -4.99 29.09
CA ALA A 16 0.74 -5.87 28.75
C ALA A 16 -0.34 -5.96 29.86
N GLU A 17 -1.48 -6.58 29.50
CA GLU A 17 -2.75 -6.81 30.24
C GLU A 17 -3.76 -5.65 30.13
N GLU A 18 -5.01 -5.83 29.70
CA GLU A 18 -5.97 -6.80 30.22
C GLU A 18 -7.12 -7.11 29.22
N ARG A 19 -7.81 -8.21 29.49
CA ARG A 19 -8.77 -8.92 28.63
C ARG A 19 -10.20 -8.34 28.72
N ASN A 20 -10.96 -8.62 27.67
CA ASN A 20 -12.39 -8.92 27.65
C ASN A 20 -13.39 -7.76 27.85
N ALA A 21 -13.94 -7.26 26.74
CA ALA A 21 -15.28 -6.68 26.69
C ALA A 21 -15.88 -6.89 25.30
N THR A 22 -16.42 -8.08 25.07
CA THR A 22 -17.46 -8.31 24.06
C THR A 22 -18.72 -7.54 24.44
N GLY A 23 -19.26 -6.79 23.47
CA GLY A 23 -20.69 -6.46 23.43
C GLY A 23 -21.03 -4.98 23.54
N ILE A 24 -21.21 -4.32 22.38
CA ILE A 24 -22.29 -3.34 22.18
C ILE A 24 -22.89 -3.61 20.80
N GLY A 25 -24.20 -3.86 20.79
CA GLY A 25 -24.89 -4.72 19.83
C GLY A 25 -25.29 -4.08 18.49
N CYS A 26 -25.18 -4.89 17.45
CA CYS A 26 -26.08 -4.83 16.29
C CYS A 26 -27.39 -5.49 16.69
N ARG A 27 -28.52 -4.80 16.47
CA ARG A 27 -29.86 -5.35 16.67
C ARG A 27 -30.13 -6.44 15.63
N ASP A 28 -30.73 -7.51 16.13
CA ASP A 28 -31.09 -8.74 15.44
C ASP A 28 -32.05 -8.54 14.27
N TYR A 29 -31.74 -9.18 13.15
CA TYR A 29 -32.73 -9.83 12.30
C TYR A 29 -32.18 -11.21 11.88
N GLY A 30 -32.78 -12.25 12.46
CA GLY A 30 -33.14 -13.53 11.82
C GLY A 30 -32.04 -14.39 11.20
N GLU A 31 -31.80 -15.54 11.82
CA GLU A 31 -30.93 -16.64 11.40
C GLU A 31 -31.20 -17.16 9.98
N GLU A 32 -30.16 -17.22 9.16
CA GLU A 32 -29.75 -18.43 8.43
C GLU A 32 -28.27 -18.27 8.09
N GLY A 33 -27.45 -19.22 8.56
CA GLY A 33 -26.02 -19.25 8.37
C GLY A 33 -25.65 -19.39 6.89
N CYS A 34 -25.57 -18.27 6.18
CA CYS A 34 -24.75 -18.19 4.99
C CYS A 34 -23.34 -17.87 5.48
N ALA A 35 -22.49 -18.89 5.57
CA ALA A 35 -21.07 -18.64 5.41
C ALA A 35 -20.95 -17.89 4.09
N ARG A 36 -20.86 -16.55 4.15
CA ARG A 36 -20.44 -15.77 3.01
C ARG A 36 -19.07 -16.34 2.69
N GLU A 37 -18.99 -17.19 1.65
CA GLU A 37 -17.79 -17.26 0.87
C GLU A 37 -17.55 -15.83 0.42
N SER A 38 -16.78 -15.10 1.22
CA SER A 38 -16.39 -13.76 0.88
C SER A 38 -15.41 -13.94 -0.27
N ASN A 39 -15.92 -13.83 -1.50
CA ASN A 39 -15.14 -13.51 -2.68
C ASN A 39 -14.54 -12.10 -2.51
N HIS A 40 -13.82 -11.88 -1.40
CA HIS A 40 -13.18 -10.64 -1.04
C HIS A 40 -11.87 -10.58 -1.81
N VAL A 41 -11.89 -9.88 -2.93
CA VAL A 41 -10.68 -9.58 -3.70
C VAL A 41 -9.77 -8.74 -2.81
N GLN A 42 -8.69 -9.34 -2.31
CA GLN A 42 -7.73 -8.67 -1.43
C GLN A 42 -6.95 -7.59 -2.17
N ALA A 43 -6.50 -7.88 -3.40
CA ALA A 43 -5.78 -6.95 -4.24
C ALA A 43 -5.99 -7.29 -5.71
N ILE A 44 -6.05 -6.25 -6.55
CA ILE A 44 -5.96 -6.33 -8.00
C ILE A 44 -4.50 -6.09 -8.39
N ILE A 45 -3.93 -6.96 -9.23
CA ILE A 45 -2.56 -6.78 -9.72
C ILE A 45 -2.58 -5.89 -10.96
N GLY A 46 -1.92 -4.74 -10.87
CA GLY A 46 -1.75 -3.80 -11.98
C GLY A 46 -0.32 -3.84 -12.54
N THR A 47 -0.19 -3.64 -13.85
CA THR A 47 1.09 -3.63 -14.58
C THR A 47 1.28 -2.29 -15.30
N PRO A 48 1.77 -1.25 -14.61
CA PRO A 48 1.86 0.08 -15.18
C PRO A 48 3.00 0.15 -16.19
N ALA A 49 2.79 0.89 -17.28
CA ALA A 49 3.87 1.31 -18.16
C ALA A 49 4.61 2.48 -17.50
N LEU A 50 5.82 2.21 -17.00
CA LEU A 50 6.68 3.25 -16.42
C LEU A 50 7.69 3.70 -17.46
N GLY A 51 7.71 4.99 -17.77
CA GLY A 51 8.81 5.60 -18.52
C GLY A 51 10.10 5.65 -17.71
N PRO A 52 11.26 5.95 -18.33
CA PRO A 52 12.56 5.95 -17.64
C PRO A 52 12.59 6.85 -16.41
N SER A 53 11.96 8.03 -16.47
CA SER A 53 11.91 8.97 -15.33
C SER A 53 11.09 8.42 -14.16
N SER A 54 9.94 7.78 -14.43
CA SER A 54 9.09 7.19 -13.39
C SER A 54 9.74 5.94 -12.79
N PHE A 55 10.41 5.14 -13.62
CA PHE A 55 11.22 4.01 -13.18
C PHE A 55 12.30 4.47 -12.19
N ASP A 56 13.08 5.49 -12.57
CA ASP A 56 14.17 6.04 -11.78
C ASP A 56 13.70 6.62 -10.44
N ALA A 57 12.54 7.26 -10.42
CA ALA A 57 11.94 7.81 -9.21
C ALA A 57 11.41 6.74 -8.25
N LEU A 58 10.94 5.61 -8.77
CA LEU A 58 10.33 4.53 -7.97
C LEU A 58 11.35 3.48 -7.51
N PHE A 59 12.42 3.26 -8.28
CA PHE A 59 13.40 2.24 -7.97
C PHE A 59 14.26 2.63 -6.76
N PRO A 60 14.60 1.68 -5.86
CA PRO A 60 15.48 1.96 -4.73
C PRO A 60 16.92 2.26 -5.18
N TRP A 61 17.39 3.45 -4.81
CA TRP A 61 18.76 3.89 -5.04
C TRP A 61 19.69 3.44 -3.92
N THR A 62 20.19 2.20 -4.01
CA THR A 62 21.14 1.68 -3.01
C THR A 62 22.58 2.16 -3.27
N SER A 63 22.98 2.28 -4.54
CA SER A 63 24.25 2.84 -4.98
C SER A 63 24.18 3.30 -6.44
N VAL A 64 25.13 4.13 -6.87
CA VAL A 64 25.23 4.57 -8.29
C VAL A 64 25.48 3.38 -9.23
N LEU A 65 26.29 2.42 -8.80
CA LEU A 65 26.58 1.22 -9.60
C LEU A 65 25.31 0.36 -9.76
N ASP A 66 24.60 0.09 -8.66
CA ASP A 66 23.34 -0.67 -8.67
C ASP A 66 22.30 -0.01 -9.58
N MET A 67 22.13 1.32 -9.50
CA MET A 67 21.19 2.01 -10.37
C MET A 67 21.59 1.92 -11.85
N LYS A 68 22.88 2.08 -12.18
CA LYS A 68 23.37 1.92 -13.56
C LYS A 68 23.09 0.52 -14.11
N GLU A 69 23.31 -0.52 -13.31
CA GLU A 69 23.03 -1.91 -13.69
C GLU A 69 21.54 -2.16 -13.90
N ARG A 70 20.67 -1.54 -13.10
CA ARG A 70 19.20 -1.63 -13.25
C ARG A 70 18.72 -0.89 -14.49
N MET A 71 19.22 0.32 -14.73
CA MET A 71 18.89 1.08 -15.93
C MET A 71 19.33 0.39 -17.21
N ALA A 72 20.47 -0.33 -17.20
CA ALA A 72 20.90 -1.17 -18.32
C ALA A 72 19.94 -2.35 -18.61
N LYS A 73 19.06 -2.68 -17.66
CA LYS A 73 18.02 -3.72 -17.78
C LYS A 73 16.61 -3.15 -17.91
N TYR A 74 16.43 -1.82 -17.89
CA TYR A 74 15.12 -1.14 -17.89
C TYR A 74 14.13 -1.72 -18.91
N ALA A 75 14.56 -1.90 -20.16
CA ALA A 75 13.72 -2.43 -21.24
C ALA A 75 13.22 -3.89 -21.02
N ARG A 76 13.77 -4.59 -20.02
CA ARG A 76 13.43 -5.97 -19.63
C ARG A 76 12.88 -6.05 -18.21
N THR A 77 12.57 -4.91 -17.58
CA THR A 77 12.04 -4.87 -16.21
C THR A 77 10.55 -4.55 -16.26
N SER A 78 9.73 -5.46 -15.75
CA SER A 78 8.29 -5.26 -15.61
C SER A 78 7.95 -4.86 -14.17
N HIS A 79 7.10 -3.84 -14.01
CA HIS A 79 6.59 -3.43 -12.70
C HIS A 79 5.20 -3.99 -12.49
N HIS A 80 4.95 -4.45 -11.28
CA HIS A 80 3.62 -4.87 -10.83
C HIS A 80 3.35 -4.17 -9.50
N PHE A 81 2.10 -3.78 -9.26
CA PHE A 81 1.65 -3.28 -7.96
C PHE A 81 0.34 -3.96 -7.56
N GLY A 82 0.09 -4.03 -6.25
CA GLY A 82 -1.20 -4.43 -5.71
C GLY A 82 -2.06 -3.19 -5.47
N LEU A 83 -3.18 -3.08 -6.17
CA LEU A 83 -4.24 -2.12 -5.90
C LEU A 83 -5.23 -2.76 -4.92
N VAL A 84 -5.37 -2.18 -3.74
CA VAL A 84 -6.30 -2.65 -2.73
C VAL A 84 -7.48 -1.70 -2.63
N ARG A 85 -8.62 -2.22 -2.17
CA ARG A 85 -9.74 -1.37 -1.77
C ARG A 85 -9.51 -0.97 -0.32
N ASP A 86 -8.99 0.24 -0.13
CA ASP A 86 -8.72 0.77 1.19
C ASP A 86 -10.00 0.81 2.04
N GLU A 87 -9.92 0.32 3.28
CA GLU A 87 -10.96 0.49 4.28
C GLU A 87 -10.78 1.80 5.06
N ASN A 88 -9.54 2.23 5.23
CA ASN A 88 -9.26 3.51 5.87
C ASN A 88 -9.33 4.67 4.86
N SER A 89 -9.37 5.89 5.40
CA SER A 89 -9.28 7.12 4.62
C SER A 89 -8.26 8.08 5.21
N GLY A 90 -7.98 9.15 4.48
CA GLY A 90 -7.14 10.26 4.94
C GLY A 90 -7.85 11.59 4.83
N GLU A 91 -7.11 12.65 5.14
CA GLU A 91 -7.60 14.03 5.13
C GLU A 91 -6.60 14.96 4.43
N VAL A 92 -7.14 16.06 3.88
CA VAL A 92 -6.38 17.18 3.35
C VAL A 92 -6.89 18.43 4.05
N ARG A 93 -6.06 19.04 4.89
CA ARG A 93 -6.41 20.25 5.66
C ARG A 93 -5.68 21.50 5.17
N GLU A 94 -4.52 21.30 4.55
CA GLU A 94 -3.66 22.36 4.06
C GLU A 94 -3.19 22.00 2.66
N GLU A 95 -2.93 23.01 1.83
CA GLU A 95 -2.42 22.82 0.48
C GLU A 95 -1.11 22.01 0.50
N GLY A 96 -1.04 21.00 -0.37
CA GLY A 96 0.14 20.12 -0.47
C GLY A 96 0.34 19.16 0.70
N GLN A 97 -0.56 19.13 1.70
CA GLN A 97 -0.45 18.24 2.85
C GLN A 97 -1.57 17.20 2.89
N ILE A 98 -1.18 15.95 2.62
CA ILE A 98 -2.05 14.78 2.75
C ILE A 98 -1.65 14.04 4.03
N ASN A 99 -2.63 13.81 4.91
CA ASN A 99 -2.49 12.94 6.07
C ASN A 99 -3.25 11.65 5.79
N TYR A 100 -2.50 10.56 5.56
CA TYR A 100 -3.04 9.26 5.25
C TYR A 100 -2.30 8.20 6.07
N LYS A 101 -3.05 7.32 6.73
CA LYS A 101 -2.49 6.22 7.51
C LYS A 101 -3.10 4.92 7.01
N LEU A 102 -2.28 3.90 6.81
CA LEU A 102 -2.79 2.56 6.50
C LEU A 102 -3.22 1.88 7.80
N ASN A 103 -4.42 1.32 7.81
CA ASN A 103 -4.87 0.47 8.91
C ASN A 103 -4.23 -0.93 8.80
N ARG A 104 -4.58 -1.85 9.70
CA ARG A 104 -4.04 -3.22 9.68
C ARG A 104 -4.50 -4.01 8.43
N TYR A 105 -5.77 -3.93 8.08
CA TYR A 105 -6.36 -4.66 6.95
C TYR A 105 -5.79 -4.21 5.60
N ASP A 106 -5.64 -2.90 5.40
CA ASP A 106 -5.03 -2.33 4.19
C ASP A 106 -3.60 -2.86 3.99
N LYS A 107 -2.80 -2.92 5.07
CA LYS A 107 -1.43 -3.45 5.04
C LYS A 107 -1.41 -4.94 4.74
N GLU A 108 -2.33 -5.72 5.30
CA GLU A 108 -2.44 -7.16 5.05
C GLU A 108 -2.79 -7.42 3.57
N ASN A 109 -3.78 -6.70 3.04
CA ASN A 109 -4.18 -6.78 1.64
C ASN A 109 -3.05 -6.36 0.69
N LEU A 110 -2.34 -5.27 1.00
CA LEU A 110 -1.17 -4.82 0.22
C LEU A 110 -0.05 -5.87 0.24
N THR A 111 0.19 -6.49 1.40
CA THR A 111 1.17 -7.57 1.57
C THR A 111 0.83 -8.76 0.69
N VAL A 112 -0.43 -9.19 0.68
CA VAL A 112 -0.90 -10.28 -0.18
C VAL A 112 -0.72 -9.92 -1.66
N GLY A 113 -1.10 -8.70 -2.05
CA GLY A 113 -0.93 -8.19 -3.41
C GLY A 113 0.53 -8.19 -3.87
N LEU A 114 1.45 -7.69 -3.04
CA LEU A 114 2.89 -7.70 -3.31
C LEU A 114 3.44 -9.12 -3.49
N ARG A 115 3.11 -10.04 -2.58
CA ARG A 115 3.55 -11.44 -2.68
C ARG A 115 2.99 -12.10 -3.94
N ARG A 116 1.75 -11.81 -4.31
CA ARG A 116 1.14 -12.33 -5.54
C ARG A 116 1.80 -11.78 -6.80
N ALA A 117 2.11 -10.48 -6.84
CA ALA A 117 2.82 -9.85 -7.94
C ALA A 117 4.21 -10.48 -8.17
N LEU A 118 4.96 -10.71 -7.10
CA LEU A 118 6.27 -11.36 -7.18
C LEU A 118 6.17 -12.80 -7.70
N ARG A 119 5.19 -13.59 -7.25
CA ARG A 119 4.94 -14.94 -7.77
C ARG A 119 4.63 -14.93 -9.27
N ILE A 120 3.85 -13.95 -9.74
CA ILE A 120 3.54 -13.79 -11.17
C ILE A 120 4.83 -13.53 -11.96
N LEU A 121 5.69 -12.62 -11.48
CA LEU A 121 6.96 -12.32 -12.14
C LEU A 121 7.89 -13.55 -12.19
N VAL A 122 8.00 -14.31 -11.09
CA VAL A 122 8.78 -15.56 -11.06
C VAL A 122 8.21 -16.57 -12.06
N ALA A 123 6.90 -16.81 -12.03
CA ALA A 123 6.23 -17.73 -12.96
C ALA A 123 6.37 -17.30 -14.43
N ALA A 124 6.47 -15.99 -14.69
CA ALA A 124 6.73 -15.43 -16.02
C ALA A 124 8.20 -15.56 -16.47
N GLY A 125 9.08 -16.14 -15.65
CA GLY A 125 10.49 -16.38 -15.98
C GLY A 125 11.42 -15.21 -15.66
N ALA A 126 11.04 -14.32 -14.73
CA ALA A 126 11.95 -13.28 -14.26
C ALA A 126 13.23 -13.91 -13.67
N THR A 127 14.39 -13.36 -14.03
CA THR A 127 15.69 -13.83 -13.50
C THR A 127 16.00 -13.26 -12.11
N GLU A 128 15.32 -12.18 -11.75
CA GLU A 128 15.41 -11.47 -10.47
C GLU A 128 14.04 -10.84 -10.18
N VAL A 129 13.61 -10.90 -8.93
CA VAL A 129 12.41 -10.20 -8.44
C VAL A 129 12.73 -9.48 -7.14
N GLY A 130 12.00 -8.40 -6.87
CA GLY A 130 12.21 -7.59 -5.66
C GLY A 130 11.14 -6.54 -5.49
N THR A 131 11.23 -5.81 -4.39
CA THR A 131 10.30 -4.74 -4.04
C THR A 131 10.96 -3.37 -4.20
N ASN A 132 10.15 -2.31 -4.18
CA ASN A 132 10.65 -0.93 -4.16
C ASN A 132 11.00 -0.46 -2.73
N ARG A 133 11.48 -1.38 -1.88
CA ARG A 133 11.95 -1.06 -0.54
C ARG A 133 13.30 -0.37 -0.64
N ASN A 134 13.52 0.67 0.15
CA ASN A 134 14.69 1.56 0.05
C ASN A 134 16.05 0.87 0.15
N ASP A 135 16.13 -0.30 0.80
CA ASP A 135 17.34 -1.12 0.92
C ASP A 135 17.56 -2.07 -0.27
N GLY A 136 16.67 -2.07 -1.26
CA GLY A 136 16.80 -2.88 -2.48
C GLY A 136 16.47 -4.36 -2.29
N GLN A 137 15.57 -4.70 -1.36
CA GLN A 137 15.07 -6.06 -1.12
C GLN A 137 14.74 -6.81 -2.42
N ARG A 138 15.49 -7.89 -2.70
CA ARG A 138 15.38 -8.69 -3.92
C ARG A 138 16.01 -10.06 -3.77
N ILE A 139 15.66 -10.96 -4.69
CA ILE A 139 16.24 -12.29 -4.83
C ILE A 139 16.47 -12.63 -6.32
N LYS A 140 17.55 -13.37 -6.59
CA LYS A 140 17.77 -13.98 -7.92
C LYS A 140 16.96 -15.25 -8.01
N CYS A 141 16.22 -15.45 -9.10
CA CYS A 141 15.28 -16.56 -9.24
C CYS A 141 15.91 -17.85 -9.77
N LYS A 142 17.25 -17.93 -9.80
CA LYS A 142 17.95 -19.10 -10.36
C LYS A 142 17.61 -20.33 -9.52
N ASP A 143 17.04 -21.34 -10.16
CA ASP A 143 16.68 -22.64 -9.56
C ASP A 143 15.57 -22.60 -8.49
N ILE A 144 14.80 -21.50 -8.37
CA ILE A 144 13.72 -21.38 -7.39
C ILE A 144 12.40 -21.93 -7.97
N LYS A 145 11.80 -22.90 -7.28
CA LYS A 145 10.42 -23.34 -7.54
C LYS A 145 9.42 -22.37 -6.90
N ASN A 146 8.25 -22.20 -7.51
CA ASN A 146 7.24 -21.22 -7.10
C ASN A 146 6.73 -21.46 -5.66
N GLU A 147 6.77 -22.71 -5.20
CA GLU A 147 6.34 -23.13 -3.87
C GLU A 147 7.39 -22.88 -2.76
N GLU A 148 8.66 -22.67 -3.10
CA GLU A 148 9.80 -22.59 -2.17
C GLU A 148 10.31 -21.15 -1.94
N LEU A 149 9.50 -20.14 -2.27
CA LEU A 149 9.87 -18.73 -2.14
C LEU A 149 9.76 -18.24 -0.67
N GLU A 150 10.62 -18.75 0.22
CA GLU A 150 10.77 -18.28 1.61
C GLU A 150 10.98 -16.75 1.69
N PHE A 151 11.64 -16.18 0.67
CA PHE A 151 11.79 -14.73 0.48
C PHE A 151 10.47 -13.96 0.58
N LEU A 152 9.34 -14.54 0.17
CA LEU A 152 8.05 -13.85 0.21
C LEU A 152 7.53 -13.66 1.63
N ASP A 153 7.97 -14.47 2.59
CA ASP A 153 7.55 -14.33 3.99
C ASP A 153 8.13 -13.04 4.61
N GLU A 154 9.27 -12.58 4.12
CA GLU A 154 9.89 -11.30 4.47
C GLU A 154 9.29 -10.10 3.73
N VAL A 155 8.46 -10.35 2.70
CA VAL A 155 7.79 -9.28 1.95
C VAL A 155 6.53 -8.89 2.70
N ILE A 156 6.54 -7.67 3.26
CA ILE A 156 5.43 -7.07 4.00
C ILE A 156 5.25 -5.60 3.61
N ALA A 157 4.02 -5.10 3.75
CA ALA A 157 3.71 -3.68 3.63
C ALA A 157 4.19 -2.93 4.89
N ILE A 158 5.41 -2.40 4.84
CA ILE A 158 6.04 -1.66 5.95
C ILE A 158 5.53 -0.22 6.05
N GLY A 159 5.31 0.26 7.27
CA GLY A 159 5.00 1.67 7.51
C GLY A 159 3.72 2.15 6.80
N GLY A 160 3.83 3.23 6.06
CA GLY A 160 2.76 3.87 5.29
C GLY A 160 3.28 5.09 4.53
N PRO A 161 2.41 5.83 3.81
CA PRO A 161 2.82 7.06 3.15
C PRO A 161 3.57 7.98 4.12
N ARG A 162 4.75 8.48 3.72
CA ARG A 162 5.63 9.36 4.53
C ARG A 162 6.20 8.74 5.82
N SER A 163 6.17 7.42 6.01
CA SER A 163 6.80 6.79 7.18
C SER A 163 8.31 7.07 7.24
N LYS A 164 8.83 7.42 8.41
CA LYS A 164 10.24 7.82 8.65
C LYS A 164 11.09 6.69 9.28
N GLY A 165 10.82 5.44 8.94
CA GLY A 165 11.60 4.29 9.40
C GLY A 165 12.89 4.08 8.61
N ASP A 166 13.81 3.30 9.17
CA ASP A 166 15.07 2.93 8.49
C ASP A 166 14.79 2.13 7.21
N THR A 167 13.73 1.33 7.24
CA THR A 167 13.18 0.66 6.07
C THR A 167 11.88 1.34 5.67
N CYS A 168 11.79 1.76 4.41
CA CYS A 168 10.59 2.36 3.85
C CYS A 168 10.36 1.90 2.41
N THR A 169 9.13 2.04 1.94
CA THR A 169 8.75 1.76 0.56
C THR A 169 7.85 2.88 0.04
N ILE A 170 7.65 2.92 -1.26
CA ILE A 170 6.82 3.92 -1.91
C ILE A 170 5.40 3.38 -1.99
N TYR A 171 4.48 4.11 -1.35
CA TYR A 171 3.05 3.94 -1.54
C TYR A 171 2.56 5.01 -2.51
N CYS A 172 1.91 4.59 -3.59
CA CYS A 172 1.29 5.48 -4.55
C CYS A 172 -0.23 5.38 -4.44
N SER A 173 -0.92 6.48 -4.70
CA SER A 173 -2.32 6.45 -5.09
C SER A 173 -2.39 6.73 -6.58
N ALA A 174 -3.10 5.89 -7.33
CA ALA A 174 -3.37 6.18 -8.73
C ALA A 174 -4.31 7.40 -8.85
N HIS A 175 -5.36 7.44 -8.02
CA HIS A 175 -6.37 8.49 -7.99
C HIS A 175 -6.71 8.87 -6.55
N GLN A 176 -6.26 10.05 -6.13
CA GLN A 176 -6.74 10.66 -4.89
C GLN A 176 -8.15 11.20 -5.15
N MET A 177 -9.11 10.81 -4.32
CA MET A 177 -10.53 11.14 -4.52
C MET A 177 -11.19 11.44 -3.17
N ARG A 178 -12.41 11.97 -3.22
CA ARG A 178 -13.34 12.06 -2.08
C ARG A 178 -13.02 13.13 -1.02
N SER A 179 -12.12 14.08 -1.28
CA SER A 179 -11.87 15.21 -0.36
C SER A 179 -13.06 16.18 -0.24
N CYS A 180 -13.83 16.36 -1.32
CA CYS A 180 -15.11 17.09 -1.33
C CYS A 180 -16.19 16.14 -1.83
N ARG A 181 -16.55 15.15 -1.00
CA ARG A 181 -17.44 14.08 -1.45
C ARG A 181 -18.83 14.61 -1.78
N MET A 182 -19.40 14.09 -2.86
CA MET A 182 -20.82 14.24 -3.18
C MET A 182 -21.63 13.35 -2.24
N ASP A 183 -22.73 13.87 -1.72
CA ASP A 183 -23.64 13.13 -0.85
C ASP A 183 -25.08 13.66 -0.93
N ALA A 184 -26.03 12.89 -0.39
CA ALA A 184 -27.46 13.25 -0.42
C ALA A 184 -27.84 14.30 0.62
N THR A 185 -27.01 14.50 1.65
CA THR A 185 -27.28 15.43 2.77
C THR A 185 -26.07 16.33 3.04
N GLU A 186 -26.33 17.56 3.51
CA GLU A 186 -25.30 18.55 3.89
C GLU A 186 -24.36 18.05 5.00
N ASP A 187 -24.87 17.24 5.94
CA ASP A 187 -24.07 16.69 7.04
C ASP A 187 -23.11 15.58 6.57
N GLU A 188 -23.41 14.95 5.45
CA GLU A 188 -22.65 13.83 4.91
C GLU A 188 -21.71 14.26 3.77
N GLY A 189 -22.05 15.29 3.00
CA GLY A 189 -21.30 15.74 1.83
C GLY A 189 -21.04 17.24 1.76
N ILE A 190 -20.04 17.60 0.96
CA ILE A 190 -19.76 19.02 0.63
C ILE A 190 -20.46 19.42 -0.67
N VAL A 191 -20.80 18.44 -1.50
CA VAL A 191 -21.36 18.63 -2.84
C VAL A 191 -22.67 17.85 -2.94
N ASP A 192 -23.70 18.43 -3.52
CA ASP A 192 -24.99 17.77 -3.76
C ASP A 192 -24.97 16.89 -5.04
N GLU A 193 -26.08 16.22 -5.35
CA GLU A 193 -26.22 15.38 -6.55
C GLU A 193 -26.07 16.13 -7.88
N ASN A 194 -26.17 17.47 -7.88
CA ASN A 194 -26.00 18.32 -9.06
C ASN A 194 -24.56 18.81 -9.23
N GLY A 195 -23.68 18.54 -8.25
CA GLY A 195 -22.32 19.05 -8.26
C GLY A 195 -22.17 20.44 -7.63
N GLU A 196 -23.20 20.93 -6.94
CA GLU A 196 -23.21 22.24 -6.29
C GLU A 196 -22.77 22.16 -4.83
N ASN A 197 -22.23 23.25 -4.29
CA ASN A 197 -21.91 23.32 -2.87
C ASN A 197 -23.21 23.33 -2.05
N SER A 198 -23.37 22.30 -1.22
CA SER A 198 -24.58 22.09 -0.42
C SER A 198 -24.84 23.21 0.59
N HIS A 199 -23.81 23.97 1.00
CA HIS A 199 -23.90 25.05 1.99
C HIS A 199 -23.99 26.46 1.37
N ALA A 200 -24.12 26.58 0.05
CA ALA A 200 -24.05 27.89 -0.61
C ALA A 200 -25.31 28.77 -0.43
N ASN A 201 -26.44 28.18 -0.01
CA ASN A 201 -27.75 28.84 0.04
C ASN A 201 -28.42 28.82 1.43
N THR A 202 -27.68 28.44 2.48
CA THR A 202 -28.08 28.49 3.90
C THR A 202 -27.51 29.72 4.60
#